data_AF-A0A1F9MTJ1-F1
#
_entry.id   AF-A0A1F9MTJ1-F1
#
_cell.length_a   1.000
_cell.length_b   1.000
_cell.length_c   1.000
_cell.angle_alpha   90.00
_cell.angle_beta   90.00
_cell.angle_gamma   90.00
#
_symmetry.space_group_name_H-M   'P 1'
#
loop_
_entity.id
_entity.type
_entity.pdbx_description
1 polymer ?
#
loop_
_entity_poly.entity_id
_entity_poly.type
_entity_poly.pdbx_seq_one_letter_code
_entity_poly.pdbx_strand_id
1 'polypeptide(L)'
;MNRTQAQALRVTVYVMLVVSAGAVFWLGDRLWAAATMGDLPRWAALLPVCAFTAFVVAYTADRLLLVKFRNYPAGRAFFQVIFALLFVGLLWPIQIDRARRSDRDKPERALGLLWHSNPEVRALACEVLGLRADNKAVEAVAAVARNDKVDRVRQTCTEALTRLNPHEMSPVAEEAAKP
;
A
#
# COMPACT_ATOMS: atom_id res chain seq x y z
N MET A 1 -13.24 -25.31 34.72
CA MET A 1 -12.03 -24.70 34.12
C MET A 1 -11.22 -24.05 35.22
N ASN A 2 -10.02 -24.57 35.49
CA ASN A 2 -9.19 -24.13 36.62
C ASN A 2 -8.62 -22.73 36.38
N ARG A 3 -8.46 -21.92 37.44
CA ARG A 3 -7.96 -20.53 37.36
C ARG A 3 -6.64 -20.41 36.59
N THR A 4 -5.76 -21.42 36.71
CA THR A 4 -4.48 -21.53 36.00
C THR A 4 -4.64 -21.76 34.50
N GLN A 5 -5.59 -22.60 34.08
CA GLN A 5 -5.88 -22.81 32.66
C GLN A 5 -6.49 -21.55 32.02
N ALA A 6 -7.34 -20.83 32.76
CA ALA A 6 -7.88 -19.55 32.29
C ALA A 6 -6.81 -18.45 32.18
N GLN A 7 -5.79 -18.46 33.06
CA GLN A 7 -4.64 -17.56 32.96
C GLN A 7 -3.73 -17.91 31.79
N ALA A 8 -3.42 -19.20 31.61
CA ALA A 8 -2.62 -19.68 30.49
C ALA A 8 -3.26 -19.32 29.16
N LEU A 9 -4.57 -19.57 29.00
CA LEU A 9 -5.31 -19.22 27.79
C LEU A 9 -5.23 -17.73 27.45
N ARG A 10 -5.35 -16.84 28.46
CA ARG A 10 -5.24 -15.39 28.24
C ARG A 10 -3.84 -14.97 27.81
N VAL A 11 -2.80 -15.53 28.42
CA VAL A 11 -1.42 -15.24 28.04
C VAL A 11 -1.17 -15.71 26.61
N THR A 12 -1.64 -16.91 26.24
CA THR A 12 -1.50 -17.43 24.89
C THR A 12 -2.21 -16.54 23.86
N VAL A 13 -3.44 -16.09 24.13
CA VAL A 13 -4.17 -15.17 23.26
C VAL A 13 -3.46 -13.82 23.15
N TYR A 14 -2.93 -13.31 24.26
CA TYR A 14 -2.20 -12.04 24.26
C TYR A 14 -0.89 -12.12 23.47
N VAL A 15 -0.13 -13.21 23.65
CA VAL A 15 1.08 -13.48 22.88
C VAL A 15 0.75 -13.63 21.39
N MET A 16 -0.30 -14.37 21.03
CA MET A 16 -0.76 -14.45 19.63
C MET A 16 -1.17 -13.08 19.07
N LEU A 17 -1.80 -12.22 19.87
CA LEU A 17 -2.20 -10.89 19.45
C LEU A 17 -0.99 -9.99 19.20
N VAL A 18 0.02 -10.04 20.08
CA VAL A 18 1.28 -9.28 19.91
C VAL A 18 2.08 -9.79 18.71
N VAL A 19 2.16 -11.12 18.54
CA VAL A 19 2.83 -11.74 17.38
C VAL A 19 2.10 -11.41 16.07
N SER A 20 0.77 -11.43 16.06
CA SER A 20 -0.04 -11.03 14.91
C SER A 20 0.13 -9.54 14.58
N ALA A 21 0.15 -8.67 15.58
CA ALA A 21 0.41 -7.24 15.39
C ALA A 21 1.81 -6.97 14.81
N GLY A 22 2.83 -7.66 15.33
CA GLY A 22 4.19 -7.59 14.80
C GLY A 22 4.27 -8.10 13.36
N ALA A 23 3.57 -9.19 13.05
CA ALA A 23 3.48 -9.72 11.70
C ALA A 23 2.81 -8.73 10.73
N VAL A 24 1.73 -8.06 11.13
CA VAL A 24 1.08 -7.00 10.32
C VAL A 24 2.04 -5.85 10.03
N PHE A 25 2.83 -5.43 11.02
CA PHE A 25 3.74 -4.30 10.86
C PHE A 25 4.97 -4.64 10.00
N TRP A 26 5.44 -5.90 10.06
CA TRP A 26 6.70 -6.29 9.43
C TRP A 26 6.52 -7.05 8.10
N LEU A 27 5.48 -7.88 7.99
CA LEU A 27 5.12 -8.55 6.74
C LEU A 27 4.16 -7.73 5.88
N GLY A 28 3.48 -6.72 6.44
CA GLY A 28 2.53 -5.89 5.70
C GLY A 28 3.17 -5.26 4.47
N ASP A 29 4.32 -4.59 4.64
CA ASP A 29 5.03 -3.93 3.55
C ASP A 29 5.56 -4.92 2.51
N ARG A 30 6.04 -6.09 2.96
CA ARG A 30 6.58 -7.15 2.07
C ARG A 30 5.48 -7.85 1.27
N LEU A 31 4.33 -8.12 1.89
CA LEU A 31 3.18 -8.74 1.24
C LEU A 31 2.53 -7.79 0.23
N TRP A 32 2.46 -6.50 0.56
CA TRP A 32 1.96 -5.49 -0.36
C TRP A 32 2.88 -5.33 -1.57
N ALA A 33 4.19 -5.30 -1.37
CA ALA A 33 5.17 -5.27 -2.44
C ALA A 33 5.10 -6.53 -3.35
N ALA A 34 4.92 -7.71 -2.76
CA ALA A 34 4.78 -8.95 -3.54
C ALA A 34 3.44 -9.03 -4.30
N ALA A 35 2.36 -8.50 -3.73
CA ALA A 35 1.05 -8.45 -4.38
C ALA A 35 1.00 -7.45 -5.55
N THR A 36 1.74 -6.33 -5.48
CA THR A 36 1.87 -5.39 -6.60
C THR A 36 2.78 -5.91 -7.71
N MET A 37 3.75 -6.76 -7.36
CA MET A 37 4.61 -7.46 -8.34
C MET A 37 3.91 -8.63 -9.05
N GLY A 38 2.71 -9.04 -8.61
CA GLY A 38 1.90 -10.07 -9.27
C GLY A 38 2.11 -11.50 -8.76
N ASP A 39 3.01 -11.69 -7.78
CA ASP A 39 3.34 -13.01 -7.22
C ASP A 39 2.32 -13.51 -6.19
N LEU A 40 1.51 -12.62 -5.62
CA LEU A 40 0.48 -12.99 -4.63
C LEU A 40 -0.91 -12.41 -4.93
N PRO A 41 -1.98 -13.19 -4.67
CA PRO A 41 -3.35 -12.71 -4.81
C PRO A 41 -3.68 -11.61 -3.78
N ARG A 42 -4.42 -10.58 -4.21
CA ARG A 42 -4.75 -9.36 -3.44
C ARG A 42 -5.41 -9.62 -2.08
N TRP A 43 -6.09 -10.76 -1.91
CA TRP A 43 -6.72 -11.15 -0.65
C TRP A 43 -5.70 -11.61 0.41
N ALA A 44 -4.50 -12.04 0.02
CA ALA A 44 -3.44 -12.45 0.95
C ALA A 44 -2.91 -11.25 1.78
N ALA A 45 -2.97 -10.03 1.23
CA ALA A 45 -2.63 -8.82 1.97
C ALA A 45 -3.70 -8.42 3.00
N LEU A 46 -4.95 -8.91 2.86
CA LEU A 46 -6.04 -8.65 3.81
C LEU A 46 -6.04 -9.65 4.99
N LEU A 47 -5.45 -10.83 4.82
CA LEU A 47 -5.39 -11.90 5.82
C LEU A 47 -4.82 -11.44 7.18
N PRO A 48 -3.66 -10.74 7.24
CA PRO A 48 -3.10 -10.28 8.52
C PRO A 48 -4.00 -9.27 9.23
N VAL A 49 -4.64 -8.38 8.45
CA VAL A 49 -5.55 -7.37 8.98
C VAL A 49 -6.80 -8.03 9.53
N CYS A 50 -7.45 -8.89 8.75
CA CYS A 50 -8.64 -9.63 9.18
C CYS A 50 -8.36 -10.47 10.43
N ALA A 51 -7.20 -11.14 10.50
CA ALA A 51 -6.78 -11.90 11.68
C ALA A 51 -6.58 -11.00 12.90
N PHE A 52 -5.92 -9.85 12.76
CA PHE A 52 -5.76 -8.89 13.86
C PHE A 52 -7.11 -8.35 14.35
N THR A 53 -8.01 -7.97 13.45
CA THR A 53 -9.35 -7.49 13.82
C THR A 53 -10.14 -8.57 14.54
N ALA A 54 -10.11 -9.81 14.06
CA ALA A 54 -10.77 -10.94 14.70
C ALA A 54 -10.21 -11.19 16.12
N PHE A 55 -8.89 -11.10 16.31
CA PHE A 55 -8.26 -11.24 17.61
C PHE A 55 -8.61 -10.09 18.57
N VAL A 56 -8.68 -8.85 18.08
CA VAL A 56 -9.10 -7.70 18.89
C VAL A 56 -10.57 -7.84 19.30
N VAL A 57 -11.45 -8.28 18.40
CA VAL A 57 -12.87 -8.52 18.70
C VAL A 57 -13.01 -9.64 19.73
N ALA A 58 -12.33 -10.76 19.54
CA ALA A 58 -12.33 -11.88 20.48
C ALA A 58 -11.80 -11.46 21.87
N TYR A 59 -10.71 -10.69 21.92
CA TYR A 59 -10.14 -10.17 23.16
C TYR A 59 -11.09 -9.19 23.88
N THR A 60 -11.75 -8.32 23.12
CA THR A 60 -12.73 -7.35 23.67
C THR A 60 -13.96 -8.08 24.21
N ALA A 61 -14.43 -9.11 23.50
CA ALA A 61 -15.55 -9.96 23.91
C ALA A 61 -15.22 -10.77 25.18
N ASP A 62 -14.04 -11.41 25.25
CA ASP A 62 -13.57 -12.14 26.44
C ASP A 62 -13.47 -11.21 27.67
N ARG A 63 -12.94 -9.99 27.46
CA ARG A 63 -12.84 -8.96 28.50
C ARG A 63 -14.20 -8.53 29.03
N LEU A 64 -15.18 -8.31 28.14
CA LEU A 64 -16.55 -7.94 28.51
C LEU A 64 -17.28 -9.08 29.23
N LEU A 65 -17.10 -10.33 28.78
CA LEU A 65 -17.62 -11.52 29.45
C LEU A 65 -17.02 -11.66 30.87
N LEU A 66 -15.73 -11.38 31.03
CA LEU A 66 -15.06 -11.43 32.33
C LEU A 66 -15.55 -10.36 33.31
N VAL A 67 -15.86 -9.16 32.82
CA VAL A 67 -16.47 -8.10 33.64
C VAL A 67 -17.90 -8.47 34.04
N LYS A 68 -18.66 -9.12 33.15
CA LYS A 68 -20.04 -9.53 33.42
C LYS A 68 -20.15 -10.69 34.41
N PHE A 69 -19.19 -11.61 34.43
CA PHE A 69 -19.28 -12.86 35.20
C PHE A 69 -18.39 -12.96 36.45
N ARG A 70 -17.41 -12.06 36.69
CA ARG A 70 -16.64 -12.01 37.96
C ARG A 70 -16.24 -10.56 38.30
N ASN A 71 -16.28 -10.20 39.59
CA ASN A 71 -15.81 -8.93 40.19
C ASN A 71 -14.35 -8.57 39.81
N TYR A 72 -14.10 -8.26 38.55
CA TYR A 72 -12.88 -7.66 38.06
C TYR A 72 -13.02 -6.15 38.18
N PRO A 73 -12.05 -5.42 38.75
CA PRO A 73 -12.15 -3.98 38.91
C PRO A 73 -12.30 -3.32 37.53
N ALA A 74 -13.51 -2.81 37.26
CA ALA A 74 -13.97 -2.33 35.96
C ALA A 74 -13.02 -1.29 35.33
N GLY A 75 -12.33 -0.50 36.17
CA GLY A 75 -11.36 0.50 35.73
C GLY A 75 -10.25 -0.06 34.84
N ARG A 76 -9.63 -1.20 35.19
CA ARG A 76 -8.55 -1.77 34.35
C ARG A 76 -9.05 -2.32 33.02
N ALA A 77 -10.30 -2.75 32.94
CA ALA A 77 -10.89 -3.21 31.68
C ALA A 77 -11.23 -2.03 30.77
N PHE A 78 -11.79 -0.95 31.32
CA PHE A 78 -12.14 0.26 30.59
C PHE A 78 -10.94 0.90 29.90
N PHE A 79 -9.84 1.15 30.62
CA PHE A 79 -8.65 1.77 30.03
C PHE A 79 -8.08 0.93 28.88
N GLN A 80 -8.10 -0.40 29.02
CA GLN A 80 -7.51 -1.29 28.04
C GLN A 80 -8.38 -1.45 26.79
N VAL A 81 -9.71 -1.38 26.93
CA VAL A 81 -10.65 -1.35 25.78
C VAL A 81 -10.59 -0.01 25.05
N ILE A 82 -10.51 1.11 25.77
CA ILE A 82 -10.32 2.43 25.17
C ILE A 82 -9.00 2.49 24.39
N PHE A 83 -7.91 1.96 24.96
CA PHE A 83 -6.64 1.88 24.24
C PHE A 83 -6.73 1.02 22.98
N ALA A 84 -7.40 -0.14 23.04
CA ALA A 84 -7.60 -1.00 21.87
C ALA A 84 -8.45 -0.31 20.80
N LEU A 85 -9.53 0.38 21.19
CA LEU A 85 -10.38 1.16 20.29
C LEU A 85 -9.63 2.35 19.69
N LEU A 86 -8.79 3.04 20.46
CA LEU A 86 -7.92 4.10 19.96
C LEU A 86 -6.89 3.55 18.98
N PHE A 87 -6.29 2.39 19.27
CA PHE A 87 -5.30 1.77 18.39
C PHE A 87 -5.93 1.33 17.06
N VAL A 88 -7.12 0.73 17.10
CA VAL A 88 -7.90 0.40 15.90
C VAL A 88 -8.35 1.67 15.16
N GLY A 89 -8.89 2.65 15.89
CA GLY A 89 -9.34 3.92 15.32
C GLY A 89 -8.21 4.75 14.70
N LEU A 90 -6.97 4.56 15.16
CA LEU A 90 -5.78 5.18 14.58
C LEU A 90 -5.18 4.35 13.44
N LEU A 91 -5.15 3.02 13.56
CA LEU A 91 -4.60 2.13 12.52
C LEU A 91 -5.49 2.05 11.28
N TRP A 92 -6.81 2.00 11.46
CA TRP A 92 -7.76 1.84 10.35
C TRP A 92 -7.66 2.96 9.29
N PRO A 93 -7.65 4.27 9.65
CA PRO A 93 -7.48 5.33 8.67
C PRO A 93 -6.10 5.30 8.00
N ILE A 94 -5.03 5.00 8.74
CA ILE A 94 -3.68 4.88 8.17
C ILE A 94 -3.62 3.79 7.09
N GLN A 95 -4.27 2.65 7.34
CA GLN A 95 -4.28 1.54 6.39
C GLN A 95 -5.22 1.79 5.19
N ILE A 96 -6.37 2.46 5.40
CA ILE A 96 -7.26 2.89 4.30
C ILE A 96 -6.57 3.90 3.40
N ASP A 97 -5.83 4.85 3.96
CA ASP A 97 -5.12 5.87 3.18
C ASP A 97 -4.02 5.24 2.32
N ARG A 98 -3.35 4.19 2.81
CA ARG A 98 -2.39 3.41 2.02
C ARG A 98 -3.05 2.67 0.86
N ALA A 99 -4.18 2.00 1.10
CA ALA A 99 -4.94 1.32 0.05
C ALA A 99 -5.46 2.30 -1.02
N ARG A 100 -5.91 3.51 -0.62
CA ARG A 100 -6.36 4.56 -1.55
C ARG A 100 -5.21 5.18 -2.34
N ARG A 101 -4.02 5.35 -1.75
CA ARG A 101 -2.83 5.85 -2.45
C ARG A 101 -2.32 4.87 -3.49
N SER A 102 -2.29 3.57 -3.18
CA SER A 102 -1.90 2.56 -4.17
C SER A 102 -2.80 2.57 -5.41
N ASP A 103 -4.11 2.81 -5.25
CA ASP A 103 -5.01 2.89 -6.39
C ASP A 103 -4.82 4.18 -7.22
N ARG A 104 -4.48 5.31 -6.56
CA ARG A 104 -4.09 6.55 -7.25
C ARG A 104 -2.78 6.40 -8.04
N ASP A 105 -1.85 5.62 -7.54
CA ASP A 105 -0.53 5.42 -8.14
C ASP A 105 -0.49 4.32 -9.21
N LYS A 106 -1.65 3.84 -9.68
CA LYS A 106 -1.71 2.89 -10.78
C LYS A 106 -1.00 3.43 -12.03
N PRO A 107 0.00 2.72 -12.57
CA PRO A 107 0.73 3.13 -13.78
C PRO A 107 -0.21 3.31 -14.98
N GLU A 108 -1.27 2.50 -15.06
CA GLU A 108 -2.31 2.56 -16.08
C GLU A 108 -2.99 3.95 -16.19
N ARG A 109 -3.09 4.68 -15.07
CA ARG A 109 -3.65 6.05 -15.08
C ARG A 109 -2.68 7.04 -15.72
N ALA A 110 -1.39 6.95 -15.42
CA ALA A 110 -0.38 7.83 -16.02
C ALA A 110 -0.19 7.55 -17.52
N LEU A 111 -0.28 6.28 -17.93
CA LEU A 111 -0.30 5.89 -19.34
C LEU A 111 -1.43 6.56 -20.10
N GLY A 112 -2.67 6.52 -19.59
CA GLY A 112 -3.80 7.17 -20.24
C GLY A 112 -3.66 8.70 -20.38
N LEU A 113 -2.90 9.34 -19.49
CA LEU A 113 -2.68 10.79 -19.50
C LEU A 113 -1.70 11.25 -20.59
N LEU A 114 -0.96 10.32 -21.22
CA LEU A 114 -0.09 10.62 -22.37
C LEU A 114 -0.85 11.16 -23.59
N TRP A 115 -2.17 10.96 -23.66
CA TRP A 115 -3.02 11.48 -24.75
C TRP A 115 -3.98 12.58 -24.29
N HIS A 116 -3.74 13.17 -23.13
CA HIS A 116 -4.59 14.25 -22.61
C HIS A 116 -4.52 15.50 -23.51
N SER A 117 -5.63 16.24 -23.62
CA SER A 117 -5.71 17.44 -24.47
C SER A 117 -4.74 18.54 -24.04
N ASN A 118 -4.60 18.75 -22.74
CA ASN A 118 -3.67 19.72 -22.16
C ASN A 118 -2.21 19.20 -22.25
N PRO A 119 -1.29 19.94 -22.91
CA PRO A 119 0.12 19.56 -23.04
C PRO A 119 0.86 19.47 -21.70
N GLU A 120 0.53 20.29 -20.71
CA GLU A 120 1.15 20.22 -19.38
C GLU A 120 0.88 18.88 -18.70
N VAL A 121 -0.33 18.34 -18.91
CA VAL A 121 -0.72 17.03 -18.35
C VAL A 121 0.05 15.90 -19.03
N ARG A 122 0.29 15.98 -20.35
CA ARG A 122 1.09 14.99 -21.08
C ARG A 122 2.56 15.02 -20.65
N ALA A 123 3.15 16.21 -20.50
CA ALA A 123 4.51 16.36 -20.00
C ALA A 123 4.65 15.77 -18.58
N LEU A 124 3.72 16.10 -17.68
CA LEU A 124 3.70 15.55 -16.32
C LEU A 124 3.53 14.03 -16.32
N ALA A 125 2.70 13.49 -17.22
CA ALA A 125 2.55 12.04 -17.37
C ALA A 125 3.88 11.37 -17.73
N CYS A 126 4.62 11.92 -18.69
CA CYS A 126 5.96 11.43 -19.05
C CYS A 126 6.93 11.50 -17.86
N GLU A 127 6.99 12.63 -17.15
CA GLU A 127 7.85 12.79 -15.98
C GLU A 127 7.55 11.74 -14.89
N VAL A 128 6.27 11.56 -14.56
CA VAL A 128 5.83 10.60 -13.54
C VAL A 128 6.16 9.16 -13.96
N LEU A 129 5.95 8.80 -15.23
CA LEU A 129 6.28 7.47 -15.74
C LEU A 129 7.79 7.21 -15.67
N GLY A 130 8.62 8.19 -16.05
CA GLY A 130 10.07 8.10 -15.95
C GLY A 130 10.59 7.98 -14.51
N LEU A 131 10.03 8.75 -13.58
CA LEU A 131 10.38 8.68 -12.15
C LEU A 131 9.99 7.35 -11.51
N ARG A 132 8.94 6.69 -12.01
CA ARG A 132 8.46 5.40 -11.50
C ARG A 132 9.21 4.19 -12.06
N ALA A 133 10.10 4.38 -13.04
CA ALA A 133 10.78 3.29 -13.76
C ALA A 133 9.77 2.25 -14.31
N ASP A 134 8.64 2.72 -14.84
CA ASP A 134 7.61 1.83 -15.39
C ASP A 134 8.02 1.35 -16.79
N ASN A 135 8.71 0.22 -16.85
CA ASN A 135 9.22 -0.36 -18.10
C ASN A 135 8.12 -0.67 -19.12
N LYS A 136 6.86 -0.84 -18.68
CA LYS A 136 5.72 -1.06 -19.60
C LYS A 136 5.33 0.20 -20.37
N ALA A 137 5.79 1.37 -19.92
CA ALA A 137 5.47 2.65 -20.52
C ALA A 137 6.46 3.10 -21.61
N VAL A 138 7.57 2.39 -21.81
CA VAL A 138 8.65 2.78 -22.72
C VAL A 138 8.14 3.07 -24.13
N GLU A 139 7.37 2.16 -24.72
CA GLU A 139 6.85 2.34 -26.09
C GLU A 139 5.90 3.54 -26.20
N ALA A 140 5.00 3.71 -25.21
CA ALA A 140 4.04 4.80 -25.20
C ALA A 140 4.74 6.16 -25.03
N VAL A 141 5.70 6.27 -24.10
CA VAL A 141 6.49 7.49 -23.89
C VAL A 141 7.35 7.79 -25.12
N ALA A 142 7.93 6.77 -25.78
CA ALA A 142 8.68 6.94 -27.03
C ALA A 142 7.82 7.43 -28.18
N ALA A 143 6.57 6.97 -28.28
CA ALA A 143 5.63 7.46 -29.27
C ALA A 143 5.30 8.95 -29.07
N VAL A 144 5.11 9.40 -27.82
CA VAL A 144 4.86 10.82 -27.51
C VAL A 144 6.11 11.67 -27.76
N ALA A 145 7.29 11.21 -27.35
CA ALA A 145 8.55 11.92 -27.58
C ALA A 145 8.80 12.24 -29.07
N ARG A 146 8.38 11.35 -29.97
CA ARG A 146 8.52 11.52 -31.42
C ARG A 146 7.42 12.35 -32.06
N ASN A 147 6.17 12.19 -31.62
CA ASN A 147 5.00 12.67 -32.37
C ASN A 147 4.22 13.81 -31.69
N ASP A 148 4.56 14.20 -30.46
CA ASP A 148 3.85 15.29 -29.80
C ASP A 148 4.07 16.62 -30.53
N LYS A 149 3.02 17.43 -30.64
CA LYS A 149 3.07 18.73 -31.32
C LYS A 149 3.79 19.80 -30.52
N VAL A 150 4.00 19.57 -29.22
CA VAL A 150 4.58 20.56 -28.30
C VAL A 150 5.99 20.12 -27.91
N ASP A 151 6.98 20.92 -28.26
CA ASP A 151 8.40 20.61 -28.02
C ASP A 151 8.73 20.34 -26.56
N ARG A 152 8.12 21.10 -25.65
CA ARG A 152 8.29 20.88 -24.20
C ARG A 152 7.88 19.45 -23.80
N VAL A 153 6.78 18.95 -24.33
CA VAL A 153 6.30 17.58 -24.05
C VAL A 153 7.31 16.57 -24.60
N ARG A 154 7.79 16.77 -25.84
CA ARG A 154 8.79 15.90 -26.46
C ARG A 154 10.07 15.81 -25.64
N GLN A 155 10.58 16.95 -25.16
CA GLN A 155 11.77 17.02 -24.30
C GLN A 155 11.55 16.26 -22.99
N THR A 156 10.46 16.53 -22.27
CA THR A 156 10.16 15.84 -21.00
C THR A 156 10.01 14.33 -21.19
N CYS A 157 9.37 13.88 -22.27
CA CYS A 157 9.26 12.45 -22.58
C CYS A 157 10.61 11.84 -22.95
N THR A 158 11.50 12.56 -23.63
CA THR A 158 12.85 12.10 -23.94
C THR A 158 13.69 11.94 -22.67
N GLU A 159 13.62 12.91 -21.75
CA GLU A 159 14.25 12.80 -20.43
C GLU A 159 13.69 11.62 -19.64
N ALA A 160 12.38 11.41 -19.66
CA ALA A 160 11.75 10.27 -19.00
C ALA A 160 12.26 8.93 -19.56
N LEU A 161 12.48 8.81 -20.88
CA LEU A 161 13.02 7.59 -21.49
C LEU A 161 14.42 7.25 -21.00
N THR A 162 15.28 8.26 -20.75
CA THR A 162 16.61 8.01 -20.19
C THR A 162 16.55 7.40 -18.79
N ARG A 163 15.51 7.72 -18.03
CA ARG A 163 15.25 7.14 -16.70
C ARG A 163 14.63 5.75 -16.79
N LEU A 164 13.76 5.51 -17.78
CA LEU A 164 13.11 4.21 -17.99
C LEU A 164 14.09 3.14 -18.49
N ASN A 165 14.96 3.49 -19.43
CA ASN A 165 15.95 2.56 -19.99
C ASN A 165 17.36 3.18 -19.96
N PRO A 166 18.07 3.07 -18.83
CA PRO A 166 19.45 3.56 -18.70
C PRO A 166 20.45 2.87 -19.65
N HIS A 167 20.08 1.70 -20.19
CA HIS A 167 20.96 0.84 -20.98
C HIS A 167 20.60 0.74 -22.48
N GLU A 168 19.42 1.20 -22.92
CA GLU A 168 19.00 1.19 -24.34
C GLU A 168 19.10 2.57 -25.00
N MET A 169 20.22 3.27 -24.79
CA MET A 169 20.58 4.44 -25.61
C MET A 169 21.17 3.99 -26.94
N SER A 170 20.33 3.51 -27.85
CA SER A 170 20.66 3.32 -29.28
C SER A 170 19.38 2.81 -29.93
N PRO A 171 18.49 3.59 -30.61
CA PRO A 171 18.71 4.78 -31.46
C PRO A 171 17.62 5.90 -31.30
N VAL A 172 16.69 5.81 -30.34
CA VAL A 172 15.47 6.65 -30.30
C VAL A 172 15.74 8.09 -29.88
N ALA A 173 16.70 8.32 -28.98
CA ALA A 173 17.08 9.67 -28.55
C ALA A 173 17.78 10.46 -29.66
N GLU A 174 18.47 9.79 -30.58
CA GLU A 174 19.23 10.42 -31.67
C GLU A 174 18.29 10.87 -32.82
N GLU A 175 17.22 10.12 -33.07
CA GLU A 175 16.21 10.51 -34.06
C GLU A 175 15.25 11.59 -33.53
N ALA A 176 14.96 11.60 -32.22
CA ALA A 176 14.15 12.65 -31.59
C ALA A 176 14.91 13.98 -31.36
N ALA A 177 16.24 13.96 -31.33
CA ALA A 177 17.09 15.15 -31.18
C ALA A 177 17.37 15.87 -32.52
N LYS A 178 16.88 15.35 -33.65
CA LYS A 178 17.03 16.00 -34.95
C LYS A 178 15.95 17.10 -35.10
N PRO A 179 16.33 18.33 -35.52
CA PRO A 179 15.42 19.46 -35.66
C PRO A 179 14.37 19.24 -36.76
#